data_AF-A0A1V4GWX9-F1
#
_entry.id   AF-A0A1V4GWX9-F1
#
_cell.length_a   1.000
_cell.length_b   1.000
_cell.length_c   1.000
_cell.angle_alpha   90.00
_cell.angle_beta   90.00
_cell.angle_gamma   90.00
#
_symmetry.space_group_name_H-M   'P 1'
#
loop_
_entity.id
_entity.type
_entity.pdbx_description
1 polymer ?
#
loop_
_entity_poly.entity_id
_entity_poly.type
_entity_poly.pdbx_seq_one_letter_code
_entity_poly.pdbx_strand_id
1 'polypeptide(L)'
;MSGNFNMSFDPKVRQEFADVLSGYGLTVPQAFKLFANQVIKTKTVPLSFDWQANDELCEQVLVALNANEQEKQAGKSVRYADFDEMMTDLANER
;
A
#
# COMPACT_ATOMS: atom_id res chain seq x y z
N MET A 1 -3.37 31.56 11.38
CA MET A 1 -3.84 32.34 10.21
C MET A 1 -3.91 31.41 9.02
N SER A 2 -5.08 31.17 8.44
CA SER A 2 -5.23 30.38 7.21
C SER A 2 -5.06 31.32 6.01
N GLY A 3 -3.90 31.26 5.35
CA GLY A 3 -3.67 31.95 4.08
C GLY A 3 -4.32 31.17 2.94
N ASN A 4 -5.14 31.83 2.12
CA ASN A 4 -5.64 31.23 0.89
C ASN A 4 -4.50 31.12 -0.12
N PHE A 5 -4.17 29.89 -0.52
CA PHE A 5 -3.20 29.62 -1.57
C PHE A 5 -3.94 29.40 -2.89
N ASN A 6 -3.81 30.35 -3.82
CA ASN A 6 -4.35 30.24 -5.15
C ASN A 6 -3.27 29.71 -6.11
N MET A 7 -3.53 28.57 -6.73
CA MET A 7 -2.60 27.92 -7.65
C MET A 7 -3.21 27.89 -9.05
N SER A 8 -2.53 28.50 -10.00
CA SER A 8 -2.90 28.44 -11.42
C SER A 8 -2.27 27.19 -12.05
N PHE A 9 -3.12 26.32 -12.60
CA PHE A 9 -2.72 25.19 -13.42
C PHE A 9 -3.31 25.35 -14.82
N ASP A 10 -2.63 24.76 -15.80
CA ASP A 10 -3.27 24.48 -17.08
C ASP A 10 -4.54 23.62 -16.84
N PRO A 11 -5.68 23.95 -17.45
CA PRO A 11 -6.94 23.24 -17.20
C PRO A 11 -6.85 21.74 -17.47
N LYS A 12 -6.09 21.32 -18.49
CA LYS A 12 -5.92 19.92 -18.86
C LYS A 12 -5.09 19.18 -17.83
N VAL A 13 -3.97 19.79 -17.41
CA VAL A 13 -3.09 19.24 -16.36
C VAL A 13 -3.83 19.11 -15.02
N ARG A 14 -4.65 20.10 -14.67
CA ARG A 14 -5.46 20.06 -13.44
C ARG A 14 -6.43 18.88 -13.46
N GLN A 15 -7.06 18.63 -14.60
CA GLN A 15 -8.03 17.55 -14.74
C GLN A 15 -7.36 16.18 -14.64
N GLU A 16 -6.28 15.96 -15.40
CA GLU A 16 -5.49 14.73 -15.32
C GLU A 16 -4.94 14.49 -13.91
N PHE A 17 -4.45 15.53 -13.24
CA PHE A 17 -3.99 15.45 -11.86
C PHE A 17 -5.13 15.10 -10.88
N ALA A 18 -6.30 15.71 -11.03
CA ALA A 18 -7.46 15.41 -10.20
C ALA A 18 -7.94 13.95 -10.40
N ASP A 19 -7.93 13.45 -11.63
CA ASP A 19 -8.31 12.08 -11.96
C ASP A 19 -7.37 11.08 -11.29
N VAL A 20 -6.04 11.29 -11.38
CA VAL A 20 -5.06 10.45 -10.70
C VAL A 20 -5.30 10.46 -9.19
N LEU A 21 -5.45 11.64 -8.57
CA LEU A 21 -5.68 11.76 -7.13
C LEU A 21 -7.01 11.16 -6.68
N SER A 22 -8.03 11.15 -7.53
CA SER A 22 -9.30 10.51 -7.24
C SER A 22 -9.15 9.00 -7.02
N GLY A 23 -8.20 8.35 -7.70
CA GLY A 23 -7.84 6.95 -7.47
C GLY A 23 -7.27 6.69 -6.07
N TYR A 24 -6.74 7.73 -5.41
CA TYR A 24 -6.26 7.70 -4.03
C TYR A 24 -7.32 8.19 -3.03
N GLY A 25 -8.53 8.56 -3.50
CA GLY A 25 -9.56 9.20 -2.67
C GLY A 25 -9.17 10.60 -2.19
N LEU A 26 -8.23 11.26 -2.86
CA LEU A 26 -7.70 12.57 -2.48
C LEU A 26 -8.22 13.69 -3.39
N THR A 27 -8.46 14.85 -2.82
CA THR A 27 -8.67 16.09 -3.57
C THR A 27 -7.34 16.83 -3.78
N VAL A 28 -7.27 17.67 -4.82
CA VAL A 28 -6.08 18.49 -5.14
C VAL A 28 -5.52 19.25 -3.92
N PRO A 29 -6.33 19.96 -3.10
CA PRO A 29 -5.80 20.66 -1.93
C PRO A 29 -5.29 19.71 -0.84
N GLN A 30 -5.87 18.51 -0.70
CA GLN A 30 -5.39 17.51 0.26
C GLN A 30 -4.04 16.93 -0.17
N ALA A 31 -3.91 16.56 -1.45
CA ALA A 31 -2.64 16.09 -2.01
C ALA A 31 -1.53 17.14 -1.86
N PHE A 32 -1.83 18.42 -2.10
CA PHE A 32 -0.87 19.49 -1.91
C PHE A 32 -0.45 19.66 -0.44
N LYS A 33 -1.39 19.51 0.52
CA LYS A 33 -1.05 19.49 1.95
C LYS A 33 -0.11 18.34 2.30
N LEU A 34 -0.33 17.15 1.74
CA LEU A 34 0.55 15.99 1.94
C LEU A 34 1.94 16.25 1.38
N PHE A 35 2.03 16.80 0.16
CA PHE A 35 3.29 17.22 -0.45
C PHE A 35 4.02 18.23 0.44
N ALA A 36 3.36 19.30 0.87
CA ALA A 36 3.98 20.31 1.73
C ALA A 36 4.46 19.71 3.05
N ASN A 37 3.67 18.86 3.69
CA ASN A 37 4.05 18.16 4.92
C ASN A 37 5.27 17.26 4.72
N GLN A 38 5.34 16.56 3.60
CA GLN A 38 6.48 15.71 3.27
C GLN A 38 7.75 16.54 3.12
N VAL A 39 7.70 17.63 2.34
CA VAL A 39 8.84 18.56 2.16
C VAL A 39 9.31 19.14 3.49
N ILE A 40 8.38 19.54 4.37
CA ILE A 40 8.71 20.11 5.67
C ILE A 40 9.42 19.07 6.56
N LYS A 41 8.98 17.81 6.52
CA LYS A 41 9.54 16.71 7.32
C LYS A 41 10.91 16.26 6.81
N THR A 42 11.04 16.03 5.51
CA THR A 42 12.27 15.51 4.91
C THR A 42 13.31 16.58 4.63
N LYS A 43 12.91 17.86 4.65
CA LYS A 43 13.72 19.01 4.21
C LYS A 43 14.19 18.89 2.76
N THR A 44 13.56 18.02 1.97
CA THR A 44 13.88 17.75 0.57
C THR A 44 12.59 17.70 -0.25
N VAL A 45 12.68 18.07 -1.53
CA VAL A 45 11.54 17.94 -2.44
C VAL A 45 11.44 16.48 -2.89
N PRO A 46 10.34 15.77 -2.62
CA PRO A 46 10.16 14.41 -3.12
C PRO A 46 10.01 14.46 -4.65
N LEU A 47 10.96 13.85 -5.36
CA LEU A 47 10.97 13.74 -6.81
C LEU A 47 10.09 12.58 -7.31
N SER A 48 9.81 11.61 -6.44
CA SER A 48 8.87 10.51 -6.68
C SER A 48 7.90 10.39 -5.49
N PHE A 49 6.66 10.03 -5.80
CA PHE A 49 5.71 9.49 -4.84
C PHE A 49 5.53 8.02 -5.20
N ASP A 50 6.32 7.15 -4.59
CA ASP A 50 6.26 5.72 -4.85
C ASP A 50 5.05 5.11 -4.12
N TRP A 51 3.88 5.24 -4.71
CA TRP A 51 2.69 4.51 -4.29
C TRP A 51 2.76 3.08 -4.83
N GLN A 52 2.58 2.09 -3.96
CA GLN A 52 2.84 0.67 -4.29
C GLN A 52 4.27 0.43 -4.81
N ALA A 53 5.27 1.06 -4.19
CA ALA A 53 6.69 0.91 -4.58
C ALA A 53 7.19 -0.55 -4.61
N ASN A 54 6.48 -1.50 -3.98
CA ASN A 54 6.76 -2.93 -4.05
C ASN A 54 5.45 -3.70 -4.10
N ASP A 55 4.96 -3.98 -5.30
CA ASP A 55 4.14 -5.16 -5.58
C ASP A 55 5.03 -6.41 -5.80
N GLU A 56 6.36 -6.25 -5.65
CA GLU A 56 7.25 -7.38 -5.41
C GLU A 56 6.99 -7.89 -4.00
N LEU A 57 6.29 -9.03 -3.90
CA LEU A 57 6.22 -9.84 -2.69
C LEU A 57 7.62 -9.89 -2.07
N CYS A 58 7.77 -9.44 -0.82
CA CYS A 58 9.07 -9.46 -0.18
C CYS A 58 9.67 -10.88 -0.27
N GLU A 59 10.99 -10.99 -0.43
CA GLU A 59 11.68 -12.27 -0.66
C GLU A 59 11.24 -13.37 0.34
N GLN A 60 11.00 -12.98 1.59
CA GLN A 60 10.49 -13.88 2.64
C GLN A 60 9.10 -14.45 2.33
N VAL A 61 8.18 -13.65 1.79
CA VAL A 61 6.86 -14.11 1.36
C VAL A 61 6.97 -15.02 0.14
N LEU A 62 7.86 -14.72 -0.79
CA LEU A 62 8.08 -15.54 -1.97
C LEU A 62 8.67 -16.92 -1.61
N VAL A 63 9.58 -16.97 -0.64
CA VAL A 63 10.10 -18.21 -0.04
C VAL A 63 8.99 -18.98 0.69
N ALA A 64 8.18 -18.31 1.49
CA ALA A 64 7.07 -18.94 2.22
C ALA A 64 6.02 -19.53 1.27
N LEU A 65 5.69 -18.84 0.17
CA LEU A 65 4.75 -19.35 -0.84
C LEU A 65 5.30 -20.60 -1.53
N ASN A 66 6.57 -20.59 -1.94
CA ASN A 66 7.20 -21.77 -2.54
C ASN A 66 7.26 -22.97 -1.58
N ALA A 67 7.54 -22.74 -0.30
CA ALA A 67 7.53 -23.77 0.73
C ALA A 67 6.13 -24.38 0.90
N ASN A 68 5.09 -23.53 1.00
CA ASN A 68 3.71 -23.97 1.09
C ASN A 68 3.26 -24.78 -0.14
N GLU A 69 3.69 -24.39 -1.36
CA GLU A 69 3.38 -25.15 -2.57
C GLU A 69 4.04 -26.54 -2.58
N GLN A 70 5.29 -26.65 -2.11
CA GLN A 70 5.98 -27.93 -1.98
C GLN A 70 5.32 -28.82 -0.92
N GLU A 71 4.91 -28.26 0.21
CA GLU A 71 4.20 -29.01 1.26
C GLU A 71 2.83 -29.50 0.79
N LYS A 72 2.13 -28.71 -0.01
CA LYS A 72 0.87 -29.12 -0.66
C LYS A 72 1.09 -30.26 -1.65
N GLN A 73 2.16 -30.24 -2.45
CA GLN A 73 2.50 -31.33 -3.38
C GLN A 73 2.94 -32.59 -2.64
N ALA A 74 3.66 -32.44 -1.53
CA ALA A 74 4.09 -33.52 -0.66
C ALA A 74 2.95 -34.08 0.22
N GLY A 75 1.73 -33.54 0.12
CA GLY A 75 0.57 -33.97 0.91
C GLY A 75 0.66 -33.66 2.39
N LYS A 76 1.57 -32.75 2.79
CA LYS A 76 1.76 -32.31 4.18
C LYS A 76 0.83 -31.15 4.57
N SER A 77 0.06 -30.62 3.63
CA SER A 77 -0.92 -29.56 3.91
C SER A 77 -2.12 -30.11 4.68
N VAL A 78 -2.39 -29.54 5.85
CA VAL A 78 -3.60 -29.83 6.64
C VAL A 78 -4.77 -29.03 6.08
N ARG A 79 -5.95 -29.65 5.98
CA ARG A 79 -7.21 -28.97 5.68
C ARG A 79 -8.08 -29.04 6.92
N TYR A 80 -8.51 -27.88 7.39
CA TYR A 80 -9.44 -27.78 8.51
C TYR A 80 -10.88 -27.68 7.97
N ALA A 81 -11.82 -28.29 8.67
CA ALA A 81 -13.23 -28.26 8.30
C ALA A 81 -13.87 -26.90 8.65
N ASP A 82 -13.38 -26.25 9.71
CA ASP A 82 -13.84 -24.94 10.16
C ASP A 82 -12.72 -24.11 10.80
N PHE A 83 -13.06 -22.86 11.12
CA PHE A 83 -12.14 -21.90 11.70
C PHE A 83 -11.76 -22.25 13.15
N ASP A 84 -12.64 -22.90 13.90
CA ASP A 84 -12.39 -23.25 15.31
C ASP A 84 -11.36 -24.39 15.41
N GLU A 85 -11.42 -25.36 14.50
CA GLU A 85 -10.44 -26.44 14.37
C GLU A 85 -9.05 -25.88 14.02
N MET A 86 -8.98 -24.96 13.06
CA MET A 86 -7.73 -24.28 12.67
C MET A 86 -7.10 -23.52 13.84
N MET A 87 -7.89 -22.73 14.58
CA MET A 87 -7.40 -21.92 15.69
C MET A 87 -6.96 -22.77 16.88
N THR A 88 -7.62 -23.92 17.10
CA THR A 88 -7.23 -24.87 18.15
C THR A 88 -5.89 -25.53 17.84
N ASP A 89 -5.65 -25.90 16.60
CA ASP A 89 -4.39 -26.50 16.16
C ASP A 89 -3.23 -25.51 16.30
N LEU A 90 -3.39 -24.29 15.78
CA LEU A 90 -2.40 -23.20 15.90
C LEU A 90 -2.09 -22.80 17.35
N ALA A 91 -3.07 -22.91 18.24
CA ALA A 91 -2.89 -22.63 19.66
C ALA A 91 -2.08 -23.72 20.38
N ASN A 92 -2.13 -24.95 19.86
CA ASN A 92 -1.44 -26.12 20.43
C ASN A 92 -0.04 -26.36 19.85
N GLU A 93 0.34 -25.71 18.74
CA GLU A 93 1.68 -25.77 18.12
C GLU A 93 2.78 -24.97 18.87
N ARG A 94 2.72 -24.91 20.21
CA ARG A 94 3.75 -24.25 21.05
C ARG A 94 4.63 -25.22 21.83
#